data_AF-A0A0R2JHN4-F1
#
_entry.id   AF-A0A0R2JHN4-F1
#
_cell.length_a   1.000
_cell.length_b   1.000
_cell.length_c   1.000
_cell.angle_alpha   90.00
_cell.angle_beta   90.00
_cell.angle_gamma   90.00
#
_symmetry.space_group_name_H-M   'P 1'
#
loop_
_entity.id
_entity.type
_entity.pdbx_description
1 polymer ?
#
loop_
_entity_poly.entity_id
_entity_poly.type
_entity_poly.pdbx_seq_one_letter_code
_entity_poly.pdbx_strand_id
1 'polypeptide(L)'
;MENLGNPVIGKNVVIADGAKIVGPIIIGDNSVIGTGAIITKDVPENSIAFGVNKIKPRDSEHDPIFNPNMPGRDDILSACDDVINRYNHPLS
;
A
#
# COMPACT_ATOMS: atom_id res chain seq x y z
N MET A 1 15.28 -1.32 -24.88
CA MET A 1 15.73 -0.97 -23.51
C MET A 1 14.54 -1.23 -22.61
N GLU A 2 14.63 -2.18 -21.70
CA GLU A 2 13.56 -2.41 -20.73
C GLU A 2 13.44 -1.17 -19.84
N ASN A 3 12.22 -0.62 -19.71
CA ASN A 3 11.94 0.37 -18.68
C ASN A 3 12.12 -0.35 -17.33
N LEU A 4 13.31 -0.24 -16.72
CA LEU A 4 13.50 -0.66 -15.34
C LEU A 4 12.45 0.08 -14.53
N GLY A 5 11.57 -0.64 -13.84
CA GLY A 5 10.47 -0.10 -13.03
C GLY A 5 10.91 0.70 -11.80
N ASN A 6 12.13 1.23 -11.80
CA ASN A 6 12.75 1.95 -10.72
C ASN A 6 12.42 3.45 -10.83
N PRO A 7 12.06 4.10 -9.71
CA PRO A 7 11.98 5.56 -9.66
C PRO A 7 13.34 6.21 -9.88
N VAL A 8 13.33 7.39 -10.52
CA VAL A 8 14.50 8.27 -10.65
C VAL A 8 14.29 9.48 -9.73
N ILE A 9 15.26 9.73 -8.85
CA ILE A 9 15.20 10.81 -7.86
C ILE A 9 16.18 11.92 -8.24
N GLY A 10 15.67 13.13 -8.38
CA GLY A 10 16.46 14.34 -8.63
C GLY A 10 17.31 14.80 -7.44
N LYS A 11 18.04 15.88 -7.65
CA LYS A 11 18.92 16.50 -6.63
C LYS A 11 18.09 17.19 -5.55
N ASN A 12 18.60 17.17 -4.32
CA ASN A 12 18.01 17.85 -3.17
C ASN A 12 16.54 17.48 -2.89
N VAL A 13 16.15 16.25 -3.25
CA VAL A 13 14.81 15.73 -2.94
C VAL A 13 14.76 15.29 -1.49
N VAL A 14 13.70 15.69 -0.78
CA VAL A 14 13.40 15.19 0.57
C VAL A 14 12.34 14.11 0.44
N ILE A 15 12.59 12.93 1.00
CA ILE A 15 11.61 11.84 1.10
C ILE A 15 11.32 11.62 2.59
N ALA A 16 10.12 11.99 3.02
CA ALA A 16 9.71 11.85 4.42
C ALA A 16 9.33 10.41 4.77
N ASP A 17 9.24 10.14 6.08
CA ASP A 17 8.99 8.80 6.62
C ASP A 17 7.72 8.14 6.04
N GLY A 18 7.79 6.83 5.84
CA GLY A 18 6.68 6.03 5.33
C GLY A 18 6.21 6.32 3.89
N ALA A 19 6.88 7.22 3.15
CA ALA A 19 6.54 7.47 1.75
C ALA A 19 6.83 6.25 0.84
N LYS A 20 6.01 6.07 -0.19
CA LYS A 20 6.16 5.03 -1.22
C LYS A 20 6.16 5.64 -2.62
N ILE A 21 7.19 5.34 -3.39
CA ILE A 21 7.35 5.80 -4.78
C ILE A 21 7.31 4.56 -5.67
N VAL A 22 6.35 4.50 -6.59
CA VAL A 22 6.01 3.26 -7.32
C VAL A 22 6.10 3.47 -8.82
N GLY A 23 6.93 2.67 -9.48
CA GLY A 23 7.05 2.58 -10.93
C GLY A 23 8.20 3.40 -11.53
N PRO A 24 8.34 3.38 -12.87
CA PRO A 24 9.37 4.12 -13.59
C PRO A 24 8.99 5.60 -13.71
N ILE A 25 9.01 6.31 -12.59
CA ILE A 25 8.62 7.73 -12.48
C ILE A 25 9.79 8.60 -12.05
N ILE A 26 9.74 9.88 -12.39
CA ILE A 26 10.76 10.88 -12.10
C ILE A 26 10.27 11.83 -11.01
N ILE A 27 11.10 12.02 -9.99
CA ILE A 27 10.93 13.08 -9.00
C ILE A 27 11.93 14.20 -9.32
N GLY A 28 11.43 15.38 -9.68
CA GLY A 28 12.25 16.53 -10.06
C GLY A 28 13.07 17.12 -8.90
N ASP A 29 14.08 17.91 -9.25
CA ASP A 29 15.01 18.52 -8.30
C ASP A 29 14.29 19.45 -7.30
N ASN A 30 14.81 19.54 -6.09
CA ASN A 30 14.31 20.39 -4.99
C ASN A 30 12.85 20.12 -4.59
N SER A 31 12.36 18.89 -4.79
CA SER A 31 11.01 18.48 -4.42
C SER A 31 10.94 17.77 -3.08
N VAL A 32 9.77 17.78 -2.44
CA VAL A 32 9.50 17.12 -1.16
C VAL A 32 8.40 16.08 -1.32
N ILE A 33 8.65 14.85 -0.90
CA ILE A 33 7.66 13.79 -0.77
C ILE A 33 7.22 13.71 0.69
N GLY A 34 5.95 14.00 0.96
CA GLY A 34 5.38 14.06 2.31
C GLY A 34 5.22 12.69 2.98
N THR A 35 5.11 12.70 4.32
CA THR A 35 4.99 11.49 5.15
C THR A 35 3.81 10.64 4.70
N GLY A 36 4.04 9.34 4.53
CA GLY A 36 3.00 8.38 4.12
C GLY A 36 2.43 8.58 2.70
N ALA A 37 3.02 9.45 1.87
CA ALA A 37 2.55 9.67 0.51
C ALA A 37 2.77 8.43 -0.38
N ILE A 38 1.86 8.20 -1.34
CA ILE A 38 2.01 7.15 -2.37
C ILE A 38 2.03 7.83 -3.72
N ILE A 39 3.22 7.90 -4.31
CA ILE A 39 3.48 8.59 -5.56
C ILE A 39 3.56 7.57 -6.70
N THR A 40 2.69 7.73 -7.69
CA THR A 40 2.59 6.82 -8.85
C THR A 40 2.69 7.56 -10.19
N LYS A 41 3.11 8.83 -10.17
CA LYS A 41 3.25 9.70 -11.33
C LYS A 41 4.46 10.62 -11.10
N ASP A 42 5.01 11.14 -12.19
CA ASP A 42 6.11 12.10 -12.13
C ASP A 42 5.76 13.31 -11.27
N VAL A 43 6.75 13.79 -10.53
CA VAL A 43 6.67 14.99 -9.69
C VAL A 43 7.59 16.04 -10.31
N PRO A 44 7.08 17.23 -10.70
CA PRO A 44 7.91 18.30 -11.23
C PRO A 44 8.97 18.77 -10.21
N GLU A 45 9.96 19.52 -10.69
CA GLU A 45 10.91 20.22 -9.81
C GLU A 45 10.20 21.24 -8.90
N ASN A 46 10.84 21.59 -7.79
CA ASN A 46 10.37 22.60 -6.82
C ASN A 46 8.93 22.34 -6.30
N SER A 47 8.55 21.07 -6.16
CA SER A 47 7.17 20.66 -5.83
C SER A 47 7.09 19.94 -4.48
N ILE A 48 5.93 20.01 -3.83
CA ILE A 48 5.61 19.18 -2.66
C ILE A 48 4.54 18.18 -3.09
N ALA A 49 4.86 16.89 -3.06
CA ALA A 49 3.94 15.80 -3.34
C ALA A 49 3.54 15.12 -2.04
N PHE A 50 2.23 15.07 -1.74
CA PHE A 50 1.71 14.57 -0.46
C PHE A 50 0.39 13.81 -0.63
N GLY A 51 0.09 12.92 0.32
CA GLY A 51 -1.18 12.20 0.44
C GLY A 51 -1.32 10.97 -0.46
N VAL A 52 -2.50 10.32 -0.35
CA VAL A 52 -3.01 9.27 -1.22
C VAL A 52 -4.53 9.43 -1.33
N ASN A 53 -5.03 10.21 -2.27
CA ASN A 53 -6.47 10.34 -2.49
C ASN A 53 -6.89 9.54 -3.73
N LYS A 54 -6.92 8.21 -3.61
CA LYS A 54 -7.67 7.37 -4.56
C LYS A 54 -9.03 7.07 -3.97
N ILE A 55 -10.01 7.91 -4.33
CA ILE A 55 -11.41 7.70 -4.00
C ILE A 55 -12.03 6.94 -5.17
N LYS A 56 -12.40 5.67 -4.95
CA LYS A 56 -13.27 4.91 -5.86
C LYS A 56 -14.66 4.80 -5.23
N PRO A 57 -15.75 4.75 -6.03
CA PRO A 57 -17.04 4.33 -5.51
C PRO A 57 -16.90 2.99 -4.77
N ARG A 58 -17.64 2.81 -3.69
CA ARG A 58 -17.72 1.51 -3.01
C ARG A 58 -18.17 0.46 -4.00
N ASP A 59 -17.44 -0.65 -4.06
CA ASP A 59 -17.81 -1.84 -4.81
C ASP A 59 -18.30 -2.87 -3.79
N SER A 60 -19.61 -3.07 -3.69
CA SER A 60 -20.19 -3.98 -2.69
C SER A 60 -19.76 -5.43 -2.86
N GLU A 61 -19.25 -5.83 -4.02
CA GLU A 61 -18.81 -7.20 -4.28
C GLU A 61 -17.31 -7.40 -4.01
N HIS A 62 -16.49 -6.35 -4.16
CA HIS A 62 -15.02 -6.44 -4.09
C HIS A 62 -14.36 -5.30 -3.28
N ASP A 63 -15.01 -4.81 -2.23
CA ASP A 63 -14.38 -3.89 -1.28
C ASP A 63 -13.45 -4.65 -0.33
N PRO A 64 -12.14 -4.31 -0.27
CA PRO A 64 -11.18 -5.01 0.58
C PRO A 64 -11.40 -4.75 2.08
N ILE A 65 -12.22 -3.76 2.45
CA ILE A 65 -12.52 -3.39 3.83
C ILE A 65 -13.90 -3.92 4.25
N PHE A 66 -14.87 -3.94 3.33
CA PHE A 66 -16.23 -4.38 3.59
C PHE A 66 -16.67 -5.41 2.55
N ASN A 67 -16.14 -6.63 2.65
CA ASN A 67 -16.57 -7.76 1.84
C ASN A 67 -17.82 -8.40 2.48
N PRO A 68 -18.96 -8.54 1.78
CA PRO A 68 -20.16 -9.17 2.34
C PRO A 68 -19.98 -10.66 2.68
N ASN A 69 -18.98 -11.31 2.07
CA ASN A 69 -18.56 -12.67 2.39
C ASN A 69 -17.46 -12.74 3.46
N MET A 70 -17.23 -11.65 4.20
CA MET A 70 -16.29 -11.66 5.31
C MET A 70 -16.84 -12.57 6.42
N PRO A 71 -16.06 -13.55 6.92
CA PRO A 71 -16.53 -14.49 7.93
C PRO A 71 -16.99 -13.73 9.18
N GLY A 72 -18.10 -14.20 9.76
CA GLY A 72 -18.64 -13.63 10.99
C GLY A 72 -17.67 -13.82 12.16
N ARG A 73 -17.93 -13.12 13.27
CA ARG A 73 -17.12 -13.26 14.50
C ARG A 73 -16.97 -14.73 14.90
N ASP A 74 -18.06 -15.49 14.85
CA ASP A 74 -18.08 -16.88 15.30
C ASP A 74 -17.32 -17.79 14.33
N ASP A 75 -17.41 -17.55 13.01
CA ASP A 75 -16.62 -18.27 12.00
C ASP A 75 -15.13 -18.04 12.19
N ILE A 76 -14.74 -16.79 12.51
CA ILE A 76 -13.35 -16.43 12.79
C ILE A 76 -12.86 -17.14 14.06
N LEU A 77 -13.66 -17.14 15.14
CA LEU A 77 -13.31 -17.81 16.39
C LEU A 77 -13.18 -19.32 16.19
N SER A 78 -14.13 -19.94 15.48
CA SER A 78 -14.07 -21.37 15.13
C SER A 78 -12.81 -21.70 14.34
N ALA A 79 -12.47 -20.89 13.33
CA ALA A 79 -11.25 -21.09 12.55
C ALA A 79 -9.97 -20.94 13.39
N CYS A 80 -9.96 -20.00 14.35
CA CYS A 80 -8.85 -19.84 15.29
C CYS A 80 -8.71 -21.07 16.20
N ASP A 81 -9.81 -21.57 16.76
CA ASP A 81 -9.82 -22.75 17.62
C ASP A 81 -9.35 -23.99 16.85
N ASP A 82 -9.77 -24.16 15.60
CA ASP A 82 -9.29 -25.25 14.73
C ASP A 82 -7.78 -25.18 14.46
N VAL A 83 -7.21 -23.99 14.29
CA VAL A 83 -5.75 -23.81 14.18
C VAL A 83 -5.05 -24.19 15.49
N ILE A 84 -5.57 -23.71 16.62
CA ILE A 84 -5.00 -23.98 17.95
C ILE A 84 -5.03 -25.48 18.26
N ASN A 85 -6.15 -26.15 17.97
CA ASN A 85 -6.30 -27.58 18.19
C ASN A 85 -5.36 -28.41 17.32
N ARG A 86 -5.17 -28.03 16.04
CA ARG A 86 -4.17 -28.66 15.17
C ARG A 86 -2.74 -28.51 15.70
N TYR A 87 -2.44 -27.39 16.36
CA TYR A 87 -1.12 -27.17 16.95
C TYR A 87 -0.92 -27.94 18.27
N ASN A 88 -1.95 -28.03 19.11
CA ASN A 88 -1.90 -28.69 20.40
C ASN A 88 -2.04 -30.23 20.31
N HIS A 89 -2.54 -30.74 19.19
CA HIS A 89 -2.56 -32.16 18.86
C HIS A 89 -1.70 -32.42 17.61
N PRO A 90 -0.37 -32.29 17.70
CA PRO A 90 0.49 -32.64 16.58
C PRO A 90 0.23 -34.11 16.25
N LEU A 91 -0.13 -34.38 14.99
CA LEU A 91 -0.42 -35.72 14.48
C LEU A 91 0.57 -36.72 15.08
N SER A 92 0.05 -37.66 15.86
CA SER A 92 0.78 -38.81 16.40
C SER A 92 1.31 -39.70 15.29
#